data_AF-A0A6I8M0H7-F1
#
_entry.id   AF-A0A6I8M0H7-F1
#
_cell.length_a   1.000
_cell.length_b   1.000
_cell.length_c   1.000
_cell.angle_alpha   90.00
_cell.angle_beta   90.00
_cell.angle_gamma   90.00
#
_symmetry.space_group_name_H-M   'P 1'
#
loop_
_entity.id
_entity.type
_entity.pdbx_description
1 polymer ?
#
loop_
_entity_poly.entity_id
_entity_poly.type
_entity_poly.pdbx_seq_one_letter_code
_entity_poly.pdbx_strand_id
1 'polypeptide(L)'
;MRVWLAVVALLLTGCSATAAPPTYNAADVMFLQMLIPQNQQGIEIVRLAADHPLPPALKELAAAIESTQQTEITDMKNWLRAWGQPEAMDMNPQAHAGHGGMKMTSPDLVSTLRAAPSGEFPRKFLDVLTGQQQGAVELAQTENGASGGVNAQARDLARRVIESRSAEVKQLLNFKV
;
A
#
# COMPACT_ATOMS: atom_id res chain seq x y z
N MET A 1 -13.12 -5.61 80.84
CA MET A 1 -13.62 -4.58 79.91
C MET A 1 -12.47 -3.67 79.52
N ARG A 2 -11.97 -3.78 78.28
CA ARG A 2 -11.28 -2.76 77.47
C ARG A 2 -10.64 -3.43 76.24
N VAL A 3 -11.37 -3.31 75.14
CA VAL A 3 -10.99 -3.68 73.77
C VAL A 3 -9.97 -2.67 73.27
N TRP A 4 -8.91 -3.12 72.59
CA TRP A 4 -8.09 -2.26 71.74
C TRP A 4 -8.07 -2.83 70.32
N LEU A 5 -8.49 -1.98 69.37
CA LEU A 5 -8.66 -2.26 67.96
C LEU A 5 -7.33 -2.51 67.25
N ALA A 6 -7.30 -3.56 66.43
CA ALA A 6 -6.31 -3.73 65.39
C ALA A 6 -6.71 -2.89 64.16
N VAL A 7 -5.83 -2.00 63.71
CA VAL A 7 -5.94 -1.36 62.39
C VAL A 7 -4.82 -1.95 61.53
N VAL A 8 -5.17 -2.93 60.70
CA VAL A 8 -4.31 -3.43 59.63
C VAL A 8 -4.55 -2.53 58.43
N ALA A 9 -3.62 -1.63 58.14
CA ALA A 9 -3.61 -0.84 56.92
C ALA A 9 -3.10 -1.72 55.78
N LEU A 10 -4.02 -2.27 54.98
CA LEU A 10 -3.71 -3.01 53.76
C LEU A 10 -3.41 -2.01 52.64
N LEU A 11 -2.13 -1.75 52.38
CA LEU A 11 -1.68 -0.98 51.22
C LEU A 11 -1.80 -1.86 49.97
N LEU A 12 -2.89 -1.67 49.21
CA LEU A 12 -3.05 -2.23 47.86
C LEU A 12 -2.26 -1.35 46.88
N THR A 13 -0.97 -1.63 46.69
CA THR A 13 -0.20 -1.12 45.55
C THR A 13 -0.65 -1.86 44.29
N GLY A 14 -1.66 -1.31 43.62
CA GLY A 14 -2.04 -1.75 42.27
C GLY A 14 -0.94 -1.38 41.28
N CYS A 15 -0.29 -2.38 40.69
CA CYS A 15 0.51 -2.17 39.49
C CYS A 15 -0.44 -1.74 38.36
N SER A 16 -0.48 -0.44 38.06
CA SER A 16 -0.96 0.03 36.76
C SER A 16 0.03 -0.47 35.70
N ALA A 17 -0.25 -1.63 35.11
CA ALA A 17 0.43 -2.06 33.90
C ALA A 17 0.04 -1.07 32.80
N THR A 18 0.91 -0.11 32.51
CA THR A 18 0.82 0.68 31.27
C THR A 18 0.82 -0.31 30.12
N ALA A 19 -0.31 -0.45 29.43
CA ALA A 19 -0.38 -1.22 28.22
C ALA A 19 0.70 -0.72 27.26
N ALA A 20 1.49 -1.63 26.69
CA ALA A 20 2.45 -1.28 25.66
C ALA A 20 1.71 -0.53 24.53
N PRO A 21 2.29 0.54 23.97
CA PRO A 21 1.67 1.24 22.86
C PRO A 21 1.38 0.24 21.72
N PRO A 22 0.27 0.44 20.99
CA PRO A 22 -0.11 -0.47 19.92
C PRO A 22 1.00 -0.50 18.84
N THR A 23 1.29 -1.70 18.32
CA THR A 23 2.36 -1.90 17.33
C THR A 23 1.99 -1.45 15.92
N TYR A 24 0.74 -1.01 15.71
CA TYR A 24 0.18 -0.46 14.48
C TYR A 24 -0.99 0.47 14.84
N ASN A 25 -1.42 1.32 13.91
CA ASN A 25 -2.57 2.21 14.03
C ASN A 25 -3.49 2.09 12.80
N ALA A 26 -4.53 2.92 12.75
CA ALA A 26 -5.49 2.91 11.63
C ALA A 26 -4.86 3.32 10.29
N ALA A 27 -3.83 4.18 10.29
CA ALA A 27 -3.12 4.58 9.08
C ALA A 27 -2.34 3.40 8.48
N ASP A 28 -1.67 2.59 9.31
CA ASP A 28 -1.01 1.36 8.87
C ASP A 28 -2.02 0.43 8.16
N VAL A 29 -3.15 0.15 8.81
CA VAL A 29 -4.19 -0.74 8.28
C VAL A 29 -4.73 -0.23 6.94
N MET A 30 -5.08 1.05 6.90
CA MET A 30 -5.63 1.68 5.71
C MET A 30 -4.60 1.71 4.57
N PHE A 31 -3.33 2.01 4.84
CA PHE A 31 -2.27 1.97 3.84
C PHE A 31 -2.19 0.60 3.18
N LEU A 32 -2.14 -0.49 3.97
CA LEU A 32 -2.10 -1.85 3.42
C LEU A 32 -3.37 -2.18 2.63
N GLN A 33 -4.55 -1.84 3.16
CA GLN A 33 -5.83 -2.09 2.50
C GLN A 33 -6.01 -1.31 1.19
N MET A 34 -5.40 -0.12 1.06
CA MET A 34 -5.42 0.67 -0.19
C MET A 34 -4.34 0.21 -1.18
N LEU A 35 -3.17 -0.19 -0.68
CA LEU A 35 -2.06 -0.60 -1.54
C LEU A 35 -2.31 -1.96 -2.19
N ILE A 36 -3.07 -2.86 -1.55
CA ILE A 36 -3.47 -4.16 -2.14
C ILE A 36 -4.20 -3.99 -3.49
N PRO A 37 -5.36 -3.31 -3.59
CA PRO A 37 -6.06 -3.14 -4.86
C PRO A 37 -5.29 -2.28 -5.85
N GLN A 38 -4.48 -1.34 -5.38
CA GLN A 38 -3.59 -0.57 -6.26
C GLN A 38 -2.56 -1.48 -6.94
N ASN A 39 -1.86 -2.33 -6.19
CA ASN A 39 -0.93 -3.31 -6.73
C ASN A 39 -1.64 -4.34 -7.65
N GLN A 40 -2.89 -4.72 -7.34
CA GLN A 40 -3.66 -5.60 -8.22
C GLN A 40 -3.91 -4.95 -9.60
N GLN A 41 -4.23 -3.65 -9.62
CA GLN A 41 -4.39 -2.91 -10.88
C GLN A 41 -3.05 -2.73 -11.62
N GLY A 42 -1.95 -2.49 -10.90
CA GLY A 42 -0.62 -2.45 -11.48
C GLY A 42 -0.28 -3.76 -12.21
N ILE A 43 -0.53 -4.91 -11.55
CA ILE A 43 -0.40 -6.26 -12.14
C ILE A 43 -1.29 -6.43 -13.39
N GLU A 44 -2.56 -5.99 -13.33
CA GLU A 44 -3.47 -6.03 -14.46
C GLU A 44 -2.92 -5.27 -15.68
N ILE A 45 -2.38 -4.07 -15.45
CA ILE A 45 -1.80 -3.22 -16.50
C ILE A 45 -0.56 -3.89 -17.09
N VAL A 46 0.41 -4.30 -16.27
CA VAL A 46 1.68 -4.85 -16.78
C VAL A 46 1.51 -6.17 -17.54
N ARG A 47 0.49 -6.97 -17.21
CA ARG A 47 0.16 -8.20 -17.95
C ARG A 47 -0.23 -7.95 -19.40
N LEU A 48 -0.79 -6.77 -19.72
CA LEU A 48 -1.10 -6.39 -21.11
C LEU A 48 0.17 -6.34 -21.98
N ALA A 49 1.35 -6.14 -21.39
CA ALA A 49 2.62 -6.09 -22.13
C ALA A 49 2.96 -7.38 -22.89
N ALA A 50 2.44 -8.54 -22.44
CA ALA A 50 2.73 -9.83 -23.05
C ALA A 50 2.20 -9.92 -24.50
N ASP A 51 1.01 -9.37 -24.73
CA ASP A 51 0.27 -9.50 -26.00
C ASP A 51 0.64 -8.45 -27.05
N HIS A 52 1.53 -7.51 -26.71
CA HIS A 52 1.89 -6.39 -27.58
C HIS A 52 3.39 -6.34 -27.92
N PRO A 53 3.76 -5.76 -29.09
CA PRO A 53 5.15 -5.52 -29.43
C PRO A 53 5.68 -4.34 -28.57
N LEU A 54 6.62 -4.64 -27.68
CA LEU A 54 7.30 -3.68 -26.81
C LEU A 54 8.81 -3.93 -26.83
N PRO A 55 9.64 -2.91 -26.52
CA PRO A 55 11.06 -3.12 -26.28
C PRO A 55 11.30 -4.23 -25.24
N PRO A 56 12.27 -5.14 -25.44
CA PRO A 56 12.53 -6.23 -24.50
C PRO A 56 12.74 -5.77 -23.05
N ALA A 57 13.51 -4.70 -22.85
CA ALA A 57 13.74 -4.11 -21.54
C ALA A 57 12.46 -3.57 -20.87
N LEU A 58 11.45 -3.13 -21.65
CA LEU A 58 10.16 -2.71 -21.11
C LEU A 58 9.32 -3.92 -20.67
N LYS A 59 9.41 -5.05 -21.38
CA LYS A 59 8.77 -6.31 -20.96
C LYS A 59 9.43 -6.87 -19.70
N GLU A 60 10.75 -6.78 -19.58
CA GLU A 60 11.49 -7.16 -18.37
C GLU A 60 11.06 -6.31 -17.17
N LEU A 61 10.96 -4.99 -17.34
CA LEU A 61 10.46 -4.09 -16.31
C LEU A 61 9.03 -4.45 -15.88
N ALA A 62 8.14 -4.69 -16.85
CA ALA A 62 6.75 -5.10 -16.59
C ALA A 62 6.67 -6.39 -15.77
N ALA A 63 7.48 -7.40 -16.10
CA ALA A 63 7.55 -8.66 -15.35
C ALA A 63 8.11 -8.48 -13.93
N ALA A 64 9.12 -7.61 -13.76
CA ALA A 64 9.68 -7.28 -12.45
C ALA A 64 8.65 -6.58 -11.56
N ILE A 65 7.87 -5.65 -12.11
CA ILE A 65 6.77 -4.98 -11.43
C ILE A 65 5.72 -6.01 -10.98
N GLU A 66 5.28 -6.91 -11.88
CA GLU A 66 4.31 -7.96 -11.54
C GLU A 66 4.77 -8.81 -10.35
N SER A 67 6.01 -9.35 -10.43
CA SER A 67 6.56 -10.21 -9.38
C SER A 67 6.67 -9.49 -8.04
N THR A 68 7.10 -8.23 -8.06
CA THR A 68 7.27 -7.43 -6.85
C THR A 68 5.92 -7.14 -6.21
N GLN A 69 4.96 -6.63 -6.99
CA GLN A 69 3.64 -6.27 -6.50
C GLN A 69 2.86 -7.49 -5.98
N GLN A 70 3.05 -8.68 -6.57
CA GLN A 70 2.45 -9.94 -6.10
C GLN A 70 3.01 -10.38 -4.73
N THR A 71 4.32 -10.18 -4.52
CA THR A 71 4.97 -10.44 -3.22
C THR A 71 4.47 -9.46 -2.17
N GLU A 72 4.44 -8.16 -2.49
CA GLU A 72 3.92 -7.13 -1.60
C GLU A 72 2.46 -7.40 -1.19
N ILE A 73 1.58 -7.77 -2.12
CA ILE A 73 0.19 -8.15 -1.80
C ILE A 73 0.14 -9.29 -0.77
N THR A 74 1.01 -10.29 -0.92
CA THR A 74 1.05 -11.45 -0.01
C THR A 74 1.47 -11.02 1.40
N ASP A 75 2.51 -10.21 1.51
CA ASP A 75 3.01 -9.67 2.78
C ASP A 75 1.96 -8.80 3.48
N MET A 76 1.35 -7.86 2.76
CA MET A 76 0.33 -6.97 3.31
C MET A 76 -0.87 -7.75 3.86
N LYS A 77 -1.34 -8.76 3.12
CA LYS A 77 -2.44 -9.64 3.59
C LYS A 77 -2.05 -10.44 4.83
N ASN A 78 -0.81 -10.94 4.90
CA ASN A 78 -0.31 -11.63 6.07
C ASN A 78 -0.30 -10.72 7.31
N TRP A 79 0.17 -9.47 7.15
CA TRP A 79 0.20 -8.49 8.24
C TRP A 79 -1.20 -8.11 8.72
N LEU A 80 -2.13 -7.83 7.79
CA LEU A 80 -3.53 -7.54 8.15
C LEU A 80 -4.18 -8.69 8.93
N ARG A 81 -3.99 -9.94 8.49
CA ARG A 81 -4.47 -11.13 9.22
C ARG A 81 -3.83 -11.26 10.60
N ALA A 82 -2.52 -11.02 10.72
CA ALA A 82 -1.83 -11.07 12.01
C ALA A 82 -2.33 -9.99 12.99
N TRP A 83 -2.82 -8.86 12.47
CA TRP A 83 -3.43 -7.77 13.26
C TRP A 83 -4.94 -7.97 13.49
N GLY A 84 -5.53 -9.07 13.02
CA GLY A 84 -6.97 -9.31 13.10
C GLY A 84 -7.81 -8.28 12.31
N GLN A 85 -7.23 -7.67 11.28
CA GLN A 85 -7.88 -6.68 10.45
C GLN A 85 -8.39 -7.29 9.14
N PRO A 86 -9.46 -6.74 8.54
CA PRO A 86 -9.90 -7.13 7.21
C PRO A 86 -8.81 -6.89 6.16
N GLU A 87 -8.69 -7.79 5.17
CA GLU A 87 -7.81 -7.57 4.01
C GLU A 87 -8.37 -6.53 3.03
N ALA A 88 -9.70 -6.49 2.91
CA ALA A 88 -10.39 -5.56 2.05
C ALA A 88 -10.61 -4.24 2.78
N MET A 89 -10.42 -3.14 2.06
CA MET A 89 -10.87 -1.82 2.51
C MET A 89 -12.39 -1.78 2.67
N ASP A 90 -12.87 -0.95 3.59
CA ASP A 90 -14.29 -0.60 3.63
C ASP A 90 -14.60 0.28 2.41
N MET A 91 -15.54 -0.14 1.56
CA MET A 91 -15.91 0.62 0.36
C MET A 91 -16.71 1.89 0.68
N ASN A 92 -16.98 2.16 1.96
CA ASN A 92 -17.57 3.40 2.43
C ASN A 92 -16.65 4.60 2.10
N PRO A 93 -17.03 5.50 1.16
CA PRO A 93 -16.20 6.62 0.76
C PRO A 93 -15.87 7.59 1.90
N GLN A 94 -16.75 7.67 2.91
CA GLN A 94 -16.53 8.48 4.11
C GLN A 94 -15.41 7.93 5.01
N ALA A 95 -15.13 6.63 4.96
CA ALA A 95 -14.07 6.00 5.76
C ALA A 95 -12.65 6.41 5.29
N HIS A 96 -12.51 6.88 4.04
CA HIS A 96 -11.21 7.16 3.42
C HIS A 96 -11.05 8.60 2.89
N ALA A 97 -12.08 9.44 3.05
CA ALA A 97 -12.09 10.82 2.54
C ALA A 97 -10.98 11.73 3.12
N GLY A 98 -10.50 11.45 4.34
CA GLY A 98 -9.45 12.22 5.00
C GLY A 98 -8.03 11.90 4.54
N HIS A 99 -7.84 10.91 3.66
CA HIS A 99 -6.53 10.31 3.38
C HIS A 99 -6.08 10.44 1.91
N GLY A 100 -6.66 11.39 1.16
CA GLY A 100 -6.22 11.70 -0.20
C GLY A 100 -6.80 10.80 -1.31
N GLY A 101 -7.79 9.98 -0.97
CA GLY A 101 -8.52 9.11 -1.90
C GLY A 101 -7.69 7.94 -2.46
N MET A 102 -8.36 7.03 -3.15
CA MET A 102 -7.70 5.91 -3.81
C MET A 102 -6.84 6.38 -4.98
N LYS A 103 -5.56 6.02 -4.97
CA LYS A 103 -4.57 6.34 -6.01
C LYS A 103 -4.59 5.32 -7.15
N MET A 104 -5.74 5.18 -7.79
CA MET A 104 -5.99 4.22 -8.87
C MET A 104 -5.97 4.93 -10.24
N THR A 105 -5.49 4.23 -11.26
CA THR A 105 -5.81 4.56 -12.65
C THR A 105 -7.31 4.39 -12.88
N SER A 106 -7.95 5.31 -13.63
CA SER A 106 -9.38 5.18 -13.89
C SER A 106 -9.70 3.92 -14.70
N PRO A 107 -10.84 3.24 -14.44
CA PRO A 107 -11.24 2.07 -15.20
C PRO A 107 -11.32 2.31 -16.71
N ASP A 108 -11.77 3.50 -17.13
CA ASP A 108 -11.86 3.89 -18.54
C ASP A 108 -10.49 3.95 -19.23
N LEU A 109 -9.45 4.41 -18.51
CA LEU A 109 -8.09 4.43 -19.03
C LEU A 109 -7.52 3.00 -19.17
N VAL A 110 -7.77 2.12 -18.20
CA VAL A 110 -7.36 0.71 -18.29
C VAL A 110 -8.08 0.00 -19.45
N SER A 111 -9.38 0.25 -19.61
CA SER A 111 -10.17 -0.27 -20.73
C SER A 111 -9.66 0.25 -22.08
N THR A 112 -9.36 1.54 -22.17
CA THR A 112 -8.80 2.16 -23.38
C THR A 112 -7.43 1.60 -23.71
N LEU A 113 -6.57 1.35 -22.72
CA LEU A 113 -5.27 0.72 -22.91
C LEU A 113 -5.42 -0.71 -23.44
N ARG A 114 -6.31 -1.51 -22.85
CA ARG A 114 -6.58 -2.89 -23.29
C ARG A 114 -7.07 -2.96 -24.74
N ALA A 115 -7.85 -1.99 -25.17
CA ALA A 115 -8.38 -1.92 -26.54
C ALA A 115 -7.42 -1.24 -27.53
N ALA A 116 -6.24 -0.78 -27.09
CA ALA A 116 -5.36 0.00 -27.93
C ALA A 116 -4.77 -0.85 -29.08
N PRO A 117 -4.78 -0.35 -30.33
CA PRO A 117 -4.07 -1.00 -31.43
C PRO A 117 -2.58 -1.13 -31.14
N SER A 118 -1.94 -2.19 -31.65
CA SER A 118 -0.52 -2.47 -31.39
C SER A 118 0.45 -1.31 -31.73
N GLY A 119 0.11 -0.44 -32.69
CA GLY A 119 0.92 0.74 -33.02
C GLY A 119 0.75 1.92 -32.04
N GLU A 120 -0.31 1.94 -31.24
CA GLU A 120 -0.57 2.97 -30.22
C GLU A 120 -0.31 2.50 -28.80
N PHE A 121 -0.40 1.18 -28.58
CA PHE A 121 -0.28 0.55 -27.28
C PHE A 121 1.00 0.95 -26.53
N PRO A 122 2.22 0.93 -27.12
CA PRO A 122 3.44 1.18 -26.36
C PRO A 122 3.46 2.53 -25.64
N ARG A 123 3.02 3.60 -26.32
CA ARG A 123 2.95 4.95 -25.74
C ARG A 123 1.90 5.04 -24.64
N LYS A 124 0.69 4.53 -24.90
CA LYS A 124 -0.40 4.51 -23.92
C LYS A 124 -0.02 3.68 -22.69
N PHE A 125 0.69 2.58 -22.89
CA PHE A 125 1.20 1.72 -21.82
C PHE A 125 2.18 2.47 -20.93
N LEU A 126 3.16 3.18 -21.52
CA LEU A 126 4.09 4.02 -20.75
C LEU A 126 3.35 5.11 -19.97
N ASP A 127 2.40 5.83 -20.60
CA ASP A 127 1.64 6.90 -19.94
C ASP A 127 0.84 6.38 -18.74
N VAL A 128 0.07 5.30 -18.96
CA VAL A 128 -0.79 4.68 -17.95
C VAL A 128 0.05 4.09 -16.82
N LEU A 129 1.09 3.31 -17.13
CA LEU A 129 1.93 2.68 -16.12
C LEU A 129 2.70 3.74 -15.31
N THR A 130 3.17 4.82 -15.95
CA THR A 130 3.84 5.93 -15.24
C THR A 130 2.90 6.58 -14.23
N GLY A 131 1.67 6.93 -14.64
CA GLY A 131 0.67 7.50 -13.72
C GLY A 131 0.29 6.54 -12.59
N GLN A 132 0.20 5.25 -12.88
CA GLN A 132 -0.06 4.19 -11.91
C GLN A 132 1.07 4.14 -10.85
N GLN A 133 2.34 4.09 -11.28
CA GLN A 133 3.49 4.10 -10.36
C GLN A 133 3.57 5.40 -9.54
N GLN A 134 3.26 6.55 -10.14
CA GLN A 134 3.18 7.82 -9.42
C GLN A 134 2.13 7.78 -8.30
N GLY A 135 0.95 7.23 -8.58
CA GLY A 135 -0.09 7.02 -7.58
C GLY A 135 0.36 6.14 -6.41
N ALA A 136 1.14 5.09 -6.70
CA ALA A 136 1.76 4.24 -5.67
C ALA A 136 2.70 5.02 -4.74
N VAL A 137 3.53 5.89 -5.31
CA VAL A 137 4.43 6.77 -4.54
C VAL A 137 3.65 7.69 -3.63
N GLU A 138 2.62 8.36 -4.15
CA GLU A 138 1.78 9.27 -3.34
C GLU A 138 1.09 8.55 -2.18
N LEU A 139 0.56 7.35 -2.42
CA LEU A 139 -0.05 6.53 -1.38
C LEU A 139 0.97 6.18 -0.29
N ALA A 140 2.16 5.72 -0.66
CA ALA A 140 3.23 5.37 0.28
C ALA A 140 3.81 6.57 1.05
N GLN A 141 3.76 7.78 0.49
CA GLN A 141 4.11 9.01 1.20
C GLN A 141 3.12 9.31 2.35
N THR A 142 1.85 8.94 2.22
CA THR A 142 0.86 9.13 3.30
C THR A 142 1.23 8.31 4.55
N GLU A 143 1.67 7.07 4.34
CA GLU A 143 2.09 6.16 5.40
C GLU A 143 3.34 6.68 6.13
N ASN A 144 4.31 7.23 5.38
CA ASN A 144 5.52 7.78 5.99
C ASN A 144 5.38 9.22 6.51
N GLY A 145 4.22 9.86 6.32
CA GLY A 145 3.95 11.23 6.74
C GLY A 145 3.85 11.43 8.25
N ALA A 146 3.74 12.69 8.69
CA ALA A 146 3.67 13.06 10.10
C ALA A 146 2.43 12.49 10.83
N SER A 147 1.34 12.28 10.09
CA SER A 147 0.10 11.66 10.57
C SER A 147 -0.09 10.23 10.04
N GLY A 148 0.99 9.60 9.59
CA GLY A 148 0.98 8.27 8.96
C GLY A 148 1.00 7.11 9.96
N GLY A 149 1.33 5.93 9.45
CA GLY A 149 1.45 4.71 10.26
C GLY A 149 2.62 4.73 11.22
N VAL A 150 2.56 3.84 12.20
CA VAL A 150 3.56 3.69 13.28
C VAL A 150 4.23 2.32 13.24
N ASN A 151 3.71 1.38 12.46
CA ASN A 151 4.30 0.05 12.35
C ASN A 151 5.59 0.10 11.53
N ALA A 152 6.68 -0.40 12.11
CA ALA A 152 7.99 -0.34 11.47
C ALA A 152 8.02 -1.08 10.12
N GLN A 153 7.30 -2.20 9.97
CA GLN A 153 7.28 -2.98 8.72
C GLN A 153 6.44 -2.30 7.64
N ALA A 154 5.29 -1.72 8.00
CA ALA A 154 4.45 -0.97 7.06
C ALA A 154 5.18 0.28 6.53
N ARG A 155 5.81 1.06 7.42
CA ARG A 155 6.62 2.22 7.05
C ARG A 155 7.81 1.85 6.17
N ASP A 156 8.42 0.70 6.44
CA ASP A 156 9.54 0.19 5.64
C ASP A 156 9.10 -0.25 4.24
N LEU A 157 7.96 -0.93 4.12
CA LEU A 157 7.32 -1.19 2.84
C LEU A 157 7.06 0.12 2.09
N ALA A 158 6.46 1.12 2.75
CA ALA A 158 6.19 2.41 2.13
C ALA A 158 7.47 3.11 1.63
N ARG A 159 8.59 3.04 2.37
CA ARG A 159 9.88 3.58 1.87
C ARG A 159 10.35 2.86 0.62
N ARG A 160 10.30 1.52 0.60
CA ARG A 160 10.67 0.73 -0.59
C ARG A 160 9.77 1.03 -1.78
N VAL A 161 8.47 1.21 -1.57
CA VAL A 161 7.53 1.61 -2.61
C VAL A 161 7.89 3.00 -3.15
N ILE A 162 8.16 3.99 -2.30
CA ILE A 162 8.60 5.32 -2.75
C ILE A 162 9.86 5.22 -3.62
N GLU A 163 10.86 4.47 -3.18
CA GLU A 163 12.14 4.35 -3.88
C GLU A 163 11.99 3.61 -5.22
N SER A 164 11.45 2.40 -5.19
CA SER A 164 11.32 1.53 -6.38
C SER A 164 10.42 2.17 -7.43
N ARG A 165 9.22 2.62 -7.05
CA ARG A 165 8.24 3.16 -7.99
C ARG A 165 8.71 4.50 -8.58
N SER A 166 9.46 5.30 -7.81
CA SER A 166 10.12 6.50 -8.36
C SER A 166 11.23 6.17 -9.36
N ALA A 167 11.99 5.09 -9.14
CA ALA A 167 12.98 4.62 -10.10
C ALA A 167 12.31 4.06 -11.37
N GLU A 168 11.21 3.32 -11.23
CA GLU A 168 10.41 2.81 -12.34
C GLU A 168 9.83 3.95 -13.18
N VAL A 169 9.26 5.00 -12.56
CA VAL A 169 8.82 6.21 -13.26
C VAL A 169 9.95 6.81 -14.10
N LYS A 170 11.15 6.94 -13.55
CA LYS A 170 12.31 7.46 -14.31
C LYS A 170 12.68 6.55 -15.48
N GLN A 171 12.61 5.23 -15.32
CA GLN A 171 12.88 4.29 -16.41
C GLN A 171 11.81 4.39 -17.51
N LEU A 172 10.53 4.42 -17.12
CA LEU A 172 9.39 4.53 -18.04
C LEU A 172 9.48 5.77 -18.93
N LEU A 173 9.84 6.92 -18.35
CA LEU A 173 10.02 8.19 -19.09
C LEU A 173 11.20 8.16 -20.09
N ASN A 174 12.12 7.21 -19.96
CA ASN A 174 13.30 7.10 -20.82
C ASN A 174 13.11 6.13 -22.00
N PHE A 175 12.08 5.28 -21.99
CA PHE A 175 11.81 4.39 -23.12
C PHE A 175 11.43 5.18 -24.38
N LYS A 176 11.92 4.71 -25.53
CA LYS A 176 11.52 5.18 -26.85
C LYS A 176 10.66 4.11 -27.50
N VAL A 177 9.44 4.47 -27.85
CA VAL A 177 8.40 3.57 -28.37
C VAL A 177 7.64 4.19 -29.51
#